data_AF-A0A1A8PAH2-F1
#
_entry.id   AF-A0A1A8PAH2-F1
#
_cell.length_a   1.000
_cell.length_b   1.000
_cell.length_c   1.000
_cell.angle_alpha   90.00
_cell.angle_beta   90.00
_cell.angle_gamma   90.00
#
_symmetry.space_group_name_H-M   'P 1'
#
loop_
_entity.id
_entity.type
_entity.pdbx_description
1 polymer ?
#
loop_
_entity_poly.entity_id
_entity_poly.type
_entity_poly.pdbx_seq_one_letter_code
_entity_poly.pdbx_strand_id
1 'polypeptide(L)' 'MFVRLFVDENLDRMVPISKQPKEKIQAIIESCSRQFPEFQERARKRIRTYLKSCRRMKKNGMETRPTPPHLTSA' A
#
# COMPACT_ATOMS: atom_id res chain seq x y z
N MET A 1 -5.18 5.77 5.45
CA MET A 1 -5.88 5.95 4.17
C MET A 1 -5.02 6.75 3.18
N PHE A 2 -4.47 7.90 3.57
CA PHE A 2 -3.71 8.81 2.69
C PHE A 2 -2.63 8.17 1.80
N VAL A 3 -1.65 7.44 2.37
CA VAL A 3 -0.59 6.77 1.59
C VAL A 3 -1.14 5.75 0.59
N ARG A 4 -2.27 5.08 0.89
CA ARG A 4 -2.83 4.06 -0.01
C ARG A 4 -3.38 4.68 -1.29
N LEU A 5 -4.11 5.79 -1.17
CA LEU A 5 -4.67 6.52 -2.30
C LEU A 5 -3.57 6.97 -3.27
N PHE A 6 -2.54 7.64 -2.74
CA PHE A 6 -1.42 8.10 -3.54
C PHE A 6 -0.65 6.96 -4.21
N VAL A 7 -0.47 5.83 -3.50
CA VAL A 7 0.18 4.65 -4.09
C VAL A 7 -0.67 4.05 -5.21
N ASP A 8 -1.99 3.97 -5.04
CA ASP A 8 -2.90 3.42 -6.06
C ASP A 8 -2.94 4.27 -7.33
N GLU A 9 -2.89 5.60 -7.20
CA GLU A 9 -2.90 6.51 -8.35
C GLU A 9 -1.54 6.58 -9.07
N ASN A 10 -0.44 6.49 -8.32
CA ASN A 10 0.88 6.84 -8.85
C ASN A 10 1.79 5.63 -9.12
N LEU A 11 1.57 4.48 -8.48
CA LEU A 11 2.46 3.33 -8.54
C LEU A 11 1.76 2.06 -9.05
N ASP A 12 2.52 1.15 -9.66
CA ASP A 12 1.98 -0.13 -10.11
C ASP A 12 1.93 -1.14 -8.94
N ARG A 13 0.73 -1.53 -8.51
CA ARG A 13 0.52 -2.50 -7.43
C ARG A 13 1.09 -3.89 -7.68
N MET A 14 1.42 -4.23 -8.93
CA MET A 14 1.93 -5.55 -9.31
C MET A 14 3.45 -5.69 -9.12
N VAL A 15 4.17 -4.57 -9.05
CA VAL A 15 5.64 -4.58 -9.00
C VAL A 15 6.16 -4.16 -7.62
N PRO A 16 7.30 -4.73 -7.16
CA PRO A 16 7.89 -4.37 -5.88
C PRO A 16 8.39 -2.92 -5.89
N ILE A 17 8.48 -2.31 -4.71
CA ILE A 17 8.95 -0.92 -4.53
C ILE A 17 10.30 -0.63 -5.20
N SER A 18 11.19 -1.60 -5.32
CA SER A 18 12.50 -1.43 -5.97
C SER A 18 12.45 -1.26 -7.49
N LYS A 19 11.35 -1.69 -8.13
CA LYS A 19 11.12 -1.56 -9.58
C LYS A 19 10.20 -0.40 -9.94
N GLN A 20 9.76 0.38 -8.95
CA GLN A 20 8.93 1.55 -9.18
C GLN A 20 9.77 2.75 -9.60
N PRO A 21 9.18 3.73 -10.32
CA PRO A 21 9.81 5.02 -10.55
C PRO A 21 10.20 5.69 -9.22
N LYS A 22 11.50 6.00 -9.05
CA LYS A 22 12.02 6.57 -7.81
C LYS A 22 11.43 7.94 -7.52
N GLU A 23 11.25 8.75 -8.56
CA GLU A 23 10.62 10.08 -8.51
C GLU A 23 9.21 10.03 -7.93
N LYS A 24 8.38 9.06 -8.35
CA LYS A 24 7.00 8.92 -7.86
C LYS A 24 6.97 8.49 -6.40
N ILE A 25 7.87 7.59 -5.98
CA ILE A 25 8.00 7.22 -4.56
C ILE A 25 8.40 8.45 -3.75
N GLN A 26 9.36 9.23 -4.24
CA GLN A 26 9.86 10.40 -3.53
C GLN A 26 8.78 11.47 -3.39
N ALA A 27 8.01 11.75 -4.44
CA ALA A 27 6.88 12.68 -4.40
C ALA A 27 5.82 12.29 -3.35
N ILE A 28 5.51 11.00 -3.23
CA ILE A 28 4.57 10.50 -2.20
C ILE A 28 5.16 10.70 -0.79
N ILE A 29 6.46 10.43 -0.60
CA ILE A 29 7.15 10.65 0.68
C ILE A 29 7.13 12.12 1.05
N GLU A 30 7.51 13.01 0.13
CA GLU A 30 7.52 14.46 0.36
C GLU A 30 6.12 15.00 0.68
N SER A 31 5.09 14.54 -0.03
CA SER A 31 3.70 14.87 0.26
C SER A 31 3.31 14.43 1.68
N CYS A 32 3.70 13.22 2.08
CA CYS A 32 3.48 12.74 3.45
C CYS A 32 4.27 13.55 4.48
N SER A 33 5.52 13.92 4.20
CA SER A 33 6.35 14.75 5.08
C SER A 33 5.77 16.14 5.30
N ARG A 34 5.20 16.76 4.25
CA ARG A 34 4.60 18.11 4.36
C ARG A 34 3.30 18.08 5.16
N GLN A 35 2.48 17.04 4.98
CA GLN A 35 1.18 16.92 5.68
C GLN A 35 1.29 16.32 7.07
N PHE A 36 2.27 15.44 7.27
CA PHE A 36 2.45 14.64 8.48
C PHE A 36 3.94 14.57 8.86
N PRO A 37 4.56 15.69 9.27
CA PRO A 37 6.00 15.77 9.53
C PRO A 37 6.49 14.73 10.55
N GLU A 38 5.71 14.50 11.60
CA GLU A 38 5.98 13.53 12.68
C GLU A 38 6.05 12.07 12.18
N PHE A 39 5.49 11.78 11.01
CA PHE A 39 5.38 10.43 10.46
C PHE A 39 6.24 10.20 9.21
N GLN A 40 7.15 11.12 8.89
CA GLN A 40 8.00 11.08 7.69
C GLN A 40 8.73 9.73 7.52
N GLU A 41 9.36 9.22 8.57
CA GLU A 41 10.14 7.98 8.51
C GLU A 41 9.28 6.73 8.25
N ARG A 42 7.96 6.83 8.49
CA ARG A 42 7.02 5.72 8.29
C ARG A 42 6.49 5.64 6.86
N ALA A 43 6.55 6.72 6.08
CA ALA A 43 5.94 6.80 4.74
C ALA A 43 6.50 5.71 3.81
N ARG A 44 7.84 5.61 3.68
CA ARG A 44 8.48 4.62 2.82
C ARG A 44 8.18 3.18 3.23
N LYS A 45 8.15 2.91 4.54
CA LYS A 45 7.77 1.60 5.08
C LYS A 45 6.32 1.25 4.75
N ARG A 46 5.40 2.22 4.87
CA ARG A 46 3.98 2.05 4.53
C ARG A 46 3.77 1.76 3.04
N ILE A 47 4.42 2.48 2.14
CA ILE A 47 4.39 2.23 0.68
C ILE A 47 4.82 0.77 0.40
N ARG A 48 5.98 0.36 0.95
CA ARG A 48 6.51 -1.00 0.78
C ARG A 48 5.53 -2.06 1.30
N THR A 49 5.01 -1.88 2.51
CA THR A 49 4.05 -2.84 3.11
C THR A 49 2.78 -2.94 2.26
N TYR A 50 2.28 -1.81 1.76
CA TYR A 50 1.06 -1.79 0.98
C TYR A 50 1.21 -2.52 -0.36
N LEU A 51 2.25 -2.18 -1.14
CA LEU A 51 2.56 -2.90 -2.40
C LEU A 51 2.77 -4.40 -2.17
N LYS A 52 3.44 -4.79 -1.06
CA LYS A 52 3.58 -6.20 -0.69
C LYS A 52 2.22 -6.87 -0.44
N SER A 53 1.32 -6.17 0.23
CA SER A 53 -0.05 -6.63 0.52
C SER A 53 -0.86 -6.81 -0.76
N CYS A 54 -0.86 -5.82 -1.67
CA CYS A 54 -1.57 -5.89 -2.95
C CYS A 54 -1.14 -7.11 -3.77
N ARG A 55 0.18 -7.35 -3.85
CA ARG A 55 0.72 -8.52 -4.57
C ARG A 55 0.36 -9.85 -3.93
N ARG A 56 0.32 -9.93 -2.59
CA ARG A 56 -0.09 -11.15 -1.88
C ARG A 56 -1.57 -11.44 -2.09
N MET A 57 -2.43 -10.44 -1.96
CA MET A 57 -3.88 -10.60 -2.10
C MET A 57 -4.25 -11.12 -3.49
N LYS A 58 -3.62 -10.58 -4.54
CA LYS A 58 -3.82 -11.05 -5.92
C LYS A 58 -3.26 -12.45 -6.16
N LYS A 59 -2.09 -12.79 -5.62
CA LYS A 59 -1.52 -14.15 -5.74
C LYS A 59 -2.44 -15.21 -5.10
N ASN A 60 -3.10 -14.84 -4.01
CA ASN A 60 -3.95 -15.75 -3.26
C ASN A 60 -5.39 -15.84 -3.82
N GLY A 61 -5.68 -15.24 -4.99
CA GLY A 61 -7.01 -15.28 -5.61
C GLY A 61 -8.12 -14.65 -4.76
N MET A 62 -7.75 -13.91 -3.72
CA MET A 62 -8.69 -13.29 -2.79
C MET A 62 -9.05 -11.89 -3.31
N GLU A 63 -9.55 -11.82 -4.54
CA GLU A 63 -10.41 -10.71 -4.94
C GLU A 63 -11.72 -10.89 -4.19
N THR A 64 -11.91 -10.11 -3.12
CA THR A 64 -13.23 -9.70 -2.61
C THR A 64 -14.34 -10.77 -2.75
N ARG A 65 -14.17 -11.94 -2.13
CA ARG A 65 -15.38 -12.63 -1.64
C ARG A 65 -15.81 -11.84 -0.41
N PRO A 66 -17.01 -11.23 -0.36
CA PRO A 66 -17.61 -10.90 0.93
C PRO A 66 -17.80 -12.24 1.63
N THR A 67 -16.85 -12.63 2.48
CA THR A 67 -17.02 -13.80 3.35
C THR A 67 -18.05 -13.40 4.39
N PRO A 68 -19.22 -14.07 4.44
CA PRO A 68 -20.26 -13.76 5.40
C PRO A 68 -19.75 -14.05 6.83
N PRO A 69 -20.21 -13.30 7.84
CA PRO A 69 -19.76 -13.47 9.22
C PRO A 69 -20.60 -14.55 9.88
N HIS A 70 -20.26 -15.82 9.69
CA HIS A 70 -20.72 -16.84 10.64
C HIS A 70 -19.92 -18.13 10.52
N LEU A 71 -19.73 -18.79 11.66
CA LEU A 71 -19.18 -20.13 11.87
C LEU A 71 -17.65 -20.24 11.95
N THR A 72 -17.10 -19.86 13.10
CA THR A 72 -16.53 -20.92 13.95
C THR A 72 -16.75 -20.56 15.43
N SER A 73 -17.73 -21.22 16.02
CA SER A 73 -17.83 -21.46 17.45
C SER A 73 -17.56 -22.94 17.66
N ALA A 74 -16.52 -23.27 18.41
CA ALA A 74 -16.34 -24.45 19.27
C ALA A 74 -14.89 -24.43 19.79
#